data_AF-C0B973-F1
#
_entry.id   AF-C0B973-F1
#
_cell.length_a   1.000
_cell.length_b   1.000
_cell.length_c   1.000
_cell.angle_alpha   90.00
_cell.angle_beta   90.00
_cell.angle_gamma   90.00
#
_symmetry.space_group_name_H-M   'P 1'
#
loop_
_entity.id
_entity.type
_entity.pdbx_description
1 polymer ?
#
loop_
_entity_poly.entity_id
_entity_poly.type
_entity_poly.pdbx_seq_one_letter_code
_entity_poly.pdbx_strand_id
1 'polypeptide(L)'
;MYEGLNRVKHLLSKFGGHKMAAGLSMPEENLEQFRKEINEKSGITPEDLNEKIAIDMQLPFECVNEKFIGELAVLEPFGKGNARPVFAERQVQVESARILGKNKNVLKLQVKDLHGTRMDAMYFGDVNTFVEYVREKFGDIACECLLRGHGHGIVMAFTYYPDINEYQGVRTPQIVIQNYK
;
A
#
# COMPACT_ATOMS: atom_id res chain seq x y z
N MET A 1 -8.38 -12.55 18.41
CA MET A 1 -8.03 -13.97 18.21
C MET A 1 -8.45 -14.86 19.38
N TYR A 2 -7.95 -14.67 20.62
CA TYR A 2 -8.30 -15.53 21.77
C TYR A 2 -9.81 -15.74 21.97
N GLU A 3 -10.60 -14.66 21.98
CA GLU A 3 -12.05 -14.72 22.11
C GLU A 3 -12.74 -15.57 21.03
N GLY A 4 -12.24 -15.51 19.79
CA GLY A 4 -12.76 -16.33 18.69
C GLY A 4 -12.49 -17.82 18.92
N LEU A 5 -11.27 -18.18 19.34
CA LEU A 5 -10.94 -19.56 19.68
C LEU A 5 -11.72 -20.08 20.88
N ASN A 6 -12.00 -19.23 21.86
CA ASN A 6 -12.79 -19.60 23.04
C ASN A 6 -14.21 -20.07 22.68
N ARG A 7 -14.80 -19.55 21.59
CA ARG A 7 -16.13 -19.96 21.08
C ARG A 7 -16.15 -21.39 20.51
N VAL A 8 -14.99 -21.94 20.15
CA VAL A 8 -14.81 -23.30 19.60
C VAL A 8 -13.89 -24.16 20.48
N LYS A 9 -13.70 -23.79 21.76
CA LYS A 9 -12.77 -24.45 22.68
C LYS A 9 -12.94 -25.95 22.83
N HIS A 10 -14.15 -26.47 22.59
CA HIS A 10 -14.47 -27.89 22.71
C HIS A 10 -13.81 -28.76 21.61
N LEU A 11 -13.38 -28.13 20.51
CA LEU A 11 -12.65 -28.80 19.42
C LEU A 11 -11.13 -28.79 19.64
N LEU A 12 -10.64 -28.02 20.63
CA LEU A 12 -9.23 -27.73 20.84
C LEU A 12 -8.70 -28.49 22.08
N SER A 13 -7.50 -29.06 21.96
CA SER A 13 -6.79 -29.66 23.11
C SER A 13 -6.02 -28.61 23.91
N LYS A 14 -5.52 -27.56 23.25
CA LYS A 14 -4.84 -26.42 23.88
C LYS A 14 -5.01 -25.18 23.00
N PHE A 15 -5.16 -24.00 23.59
CA PHE A 15 -5.09 -22.74 22.86
C PHE A 15 -4.69 -21.59 23.77
N GLY A 16 -4.19 -20.51 23.17
CA GLY A 16 -3.82 -19.27 23.87
C GLY A 16 -3.44 -18.18 22.89
N GLY A 17 -3.27 -16.95 23.38
CA GLY A 17 -2.84 -15.82 22.56
C GLY A 17 -3.40 -14.48 23.00
N HIS A 18 -3.27 -13.49 22.13
CA HIS A 18 -3.72 -12.12 22.35
C HIS A 18 -4.73 -11.69 21.27
N LYS A 19 -4.99 -10.38 21.17
CA LYS A 19 -5.95 -9.84 20.21
C LYS A 19 -5.56 -10.14 18.75
N MET A 20 -4.29 -10.02 18.40
CA MET A 20 -3.79 -10.10 17.01
C MET A 20 -3.16 -11.44 16.60
N ALA A 21 -2.87 -12.33 17.55
CA ALA A 21 -2.23 -13.61 17.26
C ALA A 21 -2.64 -14.64 18.31
N ALA A 22 -2.77 -15.90 17.90
CA ALA A 22 -3.05 -17.02 18.79
C ALA A 22 -2.43 -18.31 18.26
N GLY A 23 -2.18 -19.24 19.17
CA GLY A 23 -1.75 -20.61 18.87
C GLY A 23 -2.76 -21.60 19.43
N LEU A 24 -2.90 -22.73 18.76
CA LEU A 24 -3.82 -23.80 19.15
C LEU A 24 -3.27 -25.18 18.80
N SER A 25 -3.86 -26.21 19.40
CA SER A 25 -3.65 -27.62 19.09
C SER A 25 -5.01 -28.32 19.13
N MET A 26 -5.22 -29.26 18.23
CA MET A 26 -6.46 -30.05 18.13
C MET A 26 -6.15 -31.44 17.54
N PRO A 27 -6.98 -32.47 17.79
CA PRO A 27 -7.00 -33.69 17.00
C PRO A 27 -7.27 -33.39 15.52
N GLU A 28 -6.64 -34.12 14.60
CA GLU A 28 -6.77 -33.88 13.16
C GLU A 28 -8.21 -34.09 12.69
N GLU A 29 -8.92 -35.05 13.28
CA GLU A 29 -10.31 -35.33 12.98
C GLU A 29 -11.24 -34.12 13.19
N ASN A 30 -10.87 -33.18 14.07
CA ASN A 30 -11.66 -32.00 14.39
C ASN A 30 -11.50 -30.85 13.38
N LEU A 31 -10.58 -30.95 12.42
CA LEU A 31 -10.19 -29.83 11.54
C LEU A 31 -11.36 -29.28 10.72
N GLU A 32 -12.15 -30.16 10.12
CA GLU A 32 -13.28 -29.75 9.26
C GLU A 32 -14.38 -29.06 10.07
N GLN A 33 -14.71 -29.62 11.24
CA GLN A 33 -15.67 -28.99 12.15
C GLN A 33 -15.15 -27.65 12.68
N PHE A 34 -13.87 -27.56 13.02
CA PHE A 34 -13.24 -26.32 13.44
C PHE A 34 -13.33 -25.25 12.37
N ARG A 35 -13.01 -25.58 11.10
CA ARG A 35 -13.10 -24.63 9.98
C ARG A 35 -14.51 -24.08 9.82
N LYS A 36 -15.53 -24.93 9.92
CA LYS A 36 -16.92 -24.49 9.84
C LYS A 36 -17.28 -23.58 11.00
N GLU A 37 -17.10 -24.07 12.23
CA GLU A 37 -17.57 -23.35 13.43
C GLU A 37 -16.81 -22.06 13.70
N ILE A 38 -15.50 -22.01 13.44
CA ILE A 38 -14.71 -20.80 13.67
C ILE A 38 -15.16 -19.67 12.74
N ASN A 39 -15.49 -19.98 11.48
CA ASN A 39 -15.99 -18.99 10.53
C ASN A 39 -17.40 -18.53 10.90
N GLU A 40 -18.31 -19.46 11.17
CA GLU A 40 -19.70 -19.16 11.57
C GLU A 40 -19.76 -18.35 12.87
N LYS A 41 -18.91 -18.69 13.86
CA LYS A 41 -18.91 -18.05 15.18
C LYS A 41 -17.91 -16.90 15.29
N SER A 42 -17.20 -16.53 14.22
CA SER A 42 -16.20 -15.45 14.26
C SER A 42 -16.84 -14.09 14.59
N GLY A 43 -18.04 -13.84 14.05
CA GLY A 43 -18.68 -12.52 14.10
C GLY A 43 -17.97 -11.46 13.24
N ILE A 44 -17.07 -11.88 12.35
CA ILE A 44 -16.39 -11.01 11.39
C ILE A 44 -17.36 -10.70 10.26
N THR A 45 -17.50 -9.42 9.92
CA THR A 45 -18.29 -9.01 8.75
C THR A 45 -17.41 -8.89 7.49
N PRO A 46 -17.97 -8.93 6.28
CA PRO A 46 -17.21 -8.66 5.06
C PRO A 46 -16.45 -7.33 5.11
N GLU A 47 -16.99 -6.32 5.80
CA GLU A 47 -16.36 -5.01 5.96
C GLU A 47 -15.10 -5.05 6.85
N ASP A 48 -15.03 -5.98 7.79
CA ASP A 48 -13.84 -6.20 8.64
C ASP A 48 -12.69 -6.84 7.86
N LEU A 49 -12.99 -7.49 6.73
CA LEU A 49 -12.01 -8.11 5.84
C LEU A 49 -11.43 -7.13 4.81
N ASN A 50 -12.00 -5.92 4.70
CA ASN A 50 -11.47 -4.89 3.84
C ASN A 50 -10.29 -4.20 4.50
N GLU A 51 -9.19 -4.07 3.75
CA GLU A 51 -8.05 -3.27 4.16
C GLU A 51 -8.47 -1.79 4.29
N LYS A 52 -8.15 -1.19 5.44
CA LYS A 52 -8.44 0.21 5.74
C LYS A 52 -7.12 0.96 5.78
N ILE A 53 -6.96 1.93 4.89
CA ILE A 53 -5.82 2.85 4.90
C ILE A 53 -6.24 4.10 5.67
N ALA A 54 -5.65 4.31 6.84
CA ALA A 54 -5.78 5.56 7.57
C ALA A 54 -4.84 6.59 6.94
N ILE A 55 -5.41 7.63 6.33
CA ILE A 55 -4.67 8.74 5.73
C ILE A 55 -4.57 9.85 6.78
N ASP A 56 -3.36 10.26 7.12
CA ASP A 56 -3.13 11.32 8.10
C ASP A 56 -3.39 12.70 7.49
N MET A 57 -2.97 12.91 6.24
CA MET A 57 -3.11 14.20 5.58
C MET A 57 -3.10 14.07 4.05
N GLN A 58 -3.92 14.88 3.38
CA GLN A 58 -3.71 15.15 1.96
C GLN A 58 -2.53 16.09 1.80
N LEU A 59 -1.52 15.70 1.01
CA LEU A 59 -0.30 16.46 0.81
C LEU A 59 -0.17 16.80 -0.68
N PRO A 60 -0.15 18.10 -1.06
CA PRO A 60 0.20 18.52 -2.41
C PRO A 60 1.70 18.28 -2.69
N PHE A 61 2.07 18.07 -3.96
CA PHE A 61 3.47 17.77 -4.30
C PHE A 61 4.40 18.97 -4.11
N GLU A 62 3.87 20.20 -4.19
CA GLU A 62 4.66 21.42 -3.90
C GLU A 62 5.18 21.49 -2.46
N CYS A 63 4.50 20.83 -1.52
CA CYS A 63 4.94 20.73 -0.13
C CYS A 63 6.05 19.69 0.06
N VAL A 64 6.25 18.79 -0.90
CA VAL A 64 7.28 17.75 -0.86
C VAL A 64 8.62 18.35 -1.27
N ASN A 65 9.32 18.91 -0.30
CA ASN A 65 10.66 19.45 -0.47
C ASN A 65 11.61 18.91 0.60
N GLU A 66 12.91 19.13 0.40
CA GLU A 66 13.96 18.61 1.27
C GLU A 66 13.79 19.03 2.74
N LYS A 67 13.36 20.28 2.99
CA LYS A 67 13.11 20.77 4.36
C LYS A 67 12.00 19.97 5.03
N PHE A 68 10.86 19.81 4.35
CA PHE A 68 9.73 19.04 4.88
C PHE A 68 10.11 17.58 5.15
N ILE A 69 10.87 16.96 4.25
CA ILE A 69 11.35 15.58 4.44
C ILE A 69 12.30 15.50 5.65
N GLY A 70 13.17 16.50 5.84
CA GLY A 70 14.01 16.62 7.02
C GLY A 70 13.21 16.77 8.33
N GLU A 71 12.10 17.51 8.31
CA GLU A 71 11.19 17.62 9.46
C GLU A 71 10.52 16.29 9.80
N LEU A 72 10.15 15.47 8.79
CA LEU A 72 9.60 14.14 9.02
C LEU A 72 10.61 13.19 9.68
N ALA A 73 11.90 13.30 9.35
CA ALA A 73 12.94 12.46 9.94
C ALA A 73 13.10 12.70 11.46
N VAL A 74 12.71 13.87 11.98
CA VAL A 74 12.72 14.15 13.44
C VAL A 74 11.70 13.29 14.20
N LEU A 75 10.68 12.75 13.51
CA LEU A 75 9.66 11.88 14.11
C LEU A 75 10.13 10.43 14.28
N GLU A 76 11.33 10.09 13.80
CA GLU A 76 11.92 8.76 13.95
C GLU A 76 12.31 8.47 15.42
N PRO A 77 12.35 7.19 15.84
CA PRO A 77 12.16 5.98 15.03
C PRO A 77 10.69 5.64 14.80
N PHE A 78 10.38 5.23 13.57
CA PHE A 78 9.07 4.68 13.24
C PHE A 78 8.97 3.20 13.60
N GLY A 79 7.76 2.75 13.94
CA GLY A 79 7.49 1.36 14.26
C GLY A 79 6.12 1.16 14.90
N LYS A 80 5.96 0.03 15.60
CA LYS A 80 4.72 -0.29 16.30
C LYS A 80 4.50 0.68 17.46
N GLY A 81 3.57 1.62 17.29
CA GLY A 81 3.27 2.70 18.26
C GLY A 81 3.66 4.10 17.77
N ASN A 82 4.45 4.19 16.71
CA ASN A 82 4.78 5.44 16.00
C ASN A 82 4.84 5.12 14.50
N ALA A 83 3.67 4.95 13.89
CA ALA A 83 3.60 4.62 12.46
C ALA A 83 4.12 5.80 11.62
N ARG A 84 4.69 5.49 10.45
CA ARG A 84 4.98 6.55 9.47
C ARG A 84 3.69 7.24 9.07
N PRO A 85 3.68 8.58 8.98
CA PRO A 85 2.54 9.30 8.41
C PRO A 85 2.22 8.79 7.01
N VAL A 86 0.94 8.60 6.72
CA VAL A 86 0.43 8.23 5.40
C VAL A 86 -0.14 9.47 4.74
N PHE A 87 0.54 9.94 3.69
CA PHE A 87 0.07 11.05 2.88
C PHE A 87 -0.70 10.55 1.67
N ALA A 88 -1.60 11.37 1.16
CA ALA A 88 -2.35 11.04 -0.04
C ALA A 88 -2.51 12.24 -0.97
N GLU A 89 -2.69 11.94 -2.26
CA GLU A 89 -3.24 12.87 -3.25
C GLU A 89 -4.20 12.09 -4.15
N ARG A 90 -5.38 12.65 -4.40
CA ARG A 90 -6.49 11.96 -5.09
C ARG A 90 -6.49 12.19 -6.59
N GLN A 91 -5.91 13.30 -7.04
CA GLN A 91 -6.00 13.74 -8.42
C GLN A 91 -4.60 13.86 -9.03
N VAL A 92 -3.96 12.70 -9.17
CA VAL A 92 -2.62 12.58 -9.71
C VAL A 92 -2.69 12.16 -11.17
N GLN A 93 -2.25 13.03 -12.07
CA GLN A 93 -2.02 12.69 -13.46
C GLN A 93 -0.73 11.89 -13.59
N VAL A 94 -0.81 10.71 -14.20
CA VAL A 94 0.37 9.87 -14.50
C VAL A 94 0.82 10.15 -15.92
N GLU A 95 1.95 10.84 -16.07
CA GLU A 95 2.46 11.31 -17.37
C GLU A 95 3.35 10.27 -18.06
N SER A 96 4.06 9.45 -17.30
CA SER A 96 4.83 8.32 -17.84
C SER A 96 5.10 7.25 -16.80
N ALA A 97 5.34 6.01 -17.26
CA ALA A 97 5.76 4.90 -16.40
C ALA A 97 6.91 4.13 -17.06
N ARG A 98 7.96 3.80 -16.29
CA ARG A 98 9.13 3.03 -16.74
C ARG A 98 9.40 1.91 -15.76
N ILE A 99 9.50 0.70 -16.28
CA ILE A 99 9.86 -0.47 -15.49
C ILE A 99 11.38 -0.55 -15.39
N LEU A 100 11.88 -0.59 -14.16
CA LEU A 100 13.30 -0.57 -13.81
C LEU A 100 13.74 -1.88 -13.15
N GLY A 101 15.06 -2.07 -13.08
CA GLY A 101 15.70 -3.21 -12.44
C GLY A 101 15.85 -4.42 -13.37
N LYS A 102 16.88 -5.26 -13.12
CA LYS A 102 17.12 -6.48 -13.90
C LYS A 102 15.93 -7.44 -13.86
N ASN A 103 15.24 -7.48 -12.71
CA ASN A 103 14.07 -8.31 -12.49
C ASN A 103 12.74 -7.62 -12.84
N LYS A 104 12.78 -6.40 -13.39
CA LYS A 104 11.59 -5.62 -13.78
C LYS A 104 10.55 -5.45 -12.65
N ASN A 105 11.03 -5.23 -11.43
CA ASN A 105 10.24 -5.24 -10.21
C ASN A 105 10.05 -3.86 -9.57
N VAL A 106 10.50 -2.79 -10.24
CA VAL A 106 10.36 -1.41 -9.75
C VAL A 106 9.74 -0.57 -10.85
N LEU A 107 8.78 0.25 -10.50
CA LEU A 107 8.17 1.20 -11.42
C LEU A 107 8.60 2.62 -11.04
N LYS A 108 9.17 3.34 -12.00
CA LYS A 108 9.41 4.78 -11.90
C LYS A 108 8.37 5.50 -12.74
N LEU A 109 7.65 6.43 -12.14
CA LEU A 109 6.61 7.22 -12.77
C LEU A 109 7.00 8.70 -12.76
N GLN A 110 6.55 9.43 -13.77
CA GLN A 110 6.45 10.88 -13.71
C GLN A 110 4.99 11.22 -13.45
N VAL A 111 4.74 11.96 -12.37
CA VAL A 111 3.40 12.29 -11.92
C VAL A 111 3.23 13.79 -11.76
N LYS A 112 2.00 14.27 -11.86
CA LYS A 112 1.64 15.66 -11.69
C LYS A 112 0.34 15.79 -10.91
N ASP A 113 0.32 16.62 -9.88
CA ASP A 113 -0.91 16.91 -9.13
C ASP A 113 -1.77 17.98 -9.83
N LEU A 114 -2.92 18.32 -9.24
CA LEU A 114 -3.80 19.38 -9.76
C LEU A 114 -3.17 20.77 -9.71
N HIS A 115 -2.20 20.99 -8.83
CA HIS A 115 -1.47 22.26 -8.73
C HIS A 115 -0.45 22.43 -9.86
N GLY A 116 -0.24 21.38 -10.66
CA GLY A 116 0.69 21.38 -11.79
C GLY A 116 2.12 21.02 -11.40
N THR A 117 2.36 20.66 -10.14
CA THR A 117 3.68 20.28 -9.67
C THR A 117 4.01 18.88 -10.14
N ARG A 118 5.14 18.74 -10.83
CA ARG A 118 5.65 17.46 -11.32
C ARG A 118 6.61 16.84 -10.32
N MET A 119 6.52 15.53 -10.14
CA MET A 119 7.35 14.79 -9.20
C MET A 119 7.72 13.42 -9.78
N ASP A 120 8.91 12.93 -9.46
CA ASP A 120 9.27 11.54 -9.67
C ASP A 120 8.59 10.69 -8.59
N ALA A 121 7.97 9.59 -9.00
CA ALA A 121 7.33 8.64 -8.08
C ALA A 121 7.88 7.23 -8.27
N MET A 122 8.24 6.59 -7.16
CA MET A 122 8.75 5.22 -7.14
C MET A 122 7.70 4.27 -6.57
N TYR A 123 7.51 3.13 -7.21
CA TYR A 123 6.64 2.06 -6.71
C TYR A 123 7.42 0.74 -6.71
N PHE A 124 7.45 0.12 -5.53
CA PHE A 124 8.21 -1.11 -5.25
C PHE A 124 7.31 -2.34 -5.02
N GLY A 125 6.00 -2.21 -5.25
CA GLY A 125 5.06 -3.34 -5.19
C GLY A 125 5.02 -4.12 -6.50
N ASP A 126 3.94 -4.86 -6.72
CA ASP A 126 3.79 -5.70 -7.91
C ASP A 126 3.55 -4.86 -9.17
N VAL A 127 4.56 -4.80 -10.03
CA VAL A 127 4.53 -4.06 -11.30
C VAL A 127 3.50 -4.63 -12.28
N ASN A 128 3.32 -5.95 -12.32
CA ASN A 128 2.37 -6.58 -13.24
C ASN A 128 0.95 -6.23 -12.82
N THR A 129 0.64 -6.30 -11.52
CA THR A 129 -0.66 -5.89 -10.99
C THR A 129 -0.95 -4.42 -11.26
N PHE A 130 0.05 -3.53 -11.19
CA PHE A 130 -0.14 -2.12 -11.58
C PHE A 130 -0.48 -1.97 -13.06
N VAL A 131 0.24 -2.65 -13.94
CA VAL A 131 0.02 -2.59 -15.39
C VAL A 131 -1.35 -3.16 -15.76
N GLU A 132 -1.74 -4.29 -15.18
CA GLU A 132 -3.07 -4.89 -15.36
C GLU A 132 -4.16 -3.95 -14.87
N TYR A 133 -4.00 -3.35 -13.69
CA TYR A 133 -4.93 -2.36 -13.17
C TYR A 133 -5.13 -1.18 -14.13
N VAL A 134 -4.05 -0.61 -14.66
CA VAL A 134 -4.12 0.51 -15.61
C VAL A 134 -4.82 0.07 -16.91
N ARG A 135 -4.49 -1.13 -17.40
CA ARG A 135 -5.13 -1.71 -18.59
C ARG A 135 -6.63 -1.90 -18.40
N GLU A 136 -7.06 -2.48 -17.28
CA GLU A 136 -8.48 -2.72 -16.98
C GLU A 136 -9.26 -1.41 -16.84
N LYS A 137 -8.68 -0.41 -16.19
CA LYS A 137 -9.37 0.85 -15.88
C LYS A 137 -9.35 1.87 -17.02
N PHE A 138 -8.26 1.93 -17.79
CA PHE A 138 -8.03 2.97 -18.81
C PHE A 138 -7.90 2.41 -20.24
N GLY A 139 -7.85 1.08 -20.39
CA GLY A 139 -7.73 0.40 -21.67
C GLY A 139 -6.28 0.14 -22.12
N ASP A 140 -6.13 -0.81 -23.05
CA ASP A 140 -4.83 -1.26 -23.56
C ASP A 140 -4.00 -0.12 -24.18
N ILE A 141 -4.63 0.70 -25.02
CA ILE A 141 -3.95 1.79 -25.74
C ILE A 141 -3.36 2.80 -24.74
N ALA A 142 -4.14 3.21 -23.73
CA ALA A 142 -3.68 4.14 -22.71
C ALA A 142 -2.50 3.55 -21.91
N CYS A 143 -2.58 2.26 -21.56
CA CYS A 143 -1.51 1.56 -20.86
C CYS A 143 -0.22 1.48 -21.69
N GLU A 144 -0.30 1.15 -22.98
CA GLU A 144 0.86 1.11 -23.87
C GLU A 144 1.47 2.51 -24.05
N CYS A 145 0.64 3.53 -24.26
CA CYS A 145 1.09 4.92 -24.33
C CYS A 145 1.81 5.36 -23.05
N LEU A 146 1.26 5.02 -21.88
CA LEU A 146 1.88 5.32 -20.58
C LEU A 146 3.29 4.73 -20.46
N LEU A 147 3.44 3.44 -20.81
CA LEU A 147 4.73 2.73 -20.75
C LEU A 147 5.75 3.24 -21.78
N ARG A 148 5.28 3.86 -22.87
CA ARG A 148 6.13 4.54 -23.87
C ARG A 148 6.46 5.99 -23.50
N GLY A 149 5.93 6.50 -22.40
CA GLY A 149 6.18 7.85 -21.90
C GLY A 149 5.18 8.91 -22.37
N HIS A 150 4.01 8.50 -22.84
CA HIS A 150 2.94 9.35 -23.34
C HIS A 150 1.63 9.12 -22.57
N GLY A 151 1.68 9.21 -21.24
CA GLY A 151 0.50 9.13 -20.39
C GLY A 151 -0.39 10.36 -20.57
N HIS A 152 -1.58 10.16 -21.14
CA HIS A 152 -2.61 11.20 -21.26
C HIS A 152 -3.94 10.69 -20.72
N GLY A 153 -4.63 11.50 -19.92
CA GLY A 153 -5.94 11.15 -19.35
C GLY A 153 -5.92 10.09 -18.23
N ILE A 154 -4.75 9.63 -17.79
CA ILE A 154 -4.63 8.69 -16.66
C ILE A 154 -4.55 9.51 -15.37
N VAL A 155 -5.65 9.52 -14.62
CA VAL A 155 -5.75 10.20 -13.31
C VAL A 155 -6.06 9.15 -12.25
N MET A 156 -5.23 9.11 -11.22
CA MET A 156 -5.26 8.13 -10.15
C MET A 156 -5.15 8.81 -8.79
N ALA A 157 -5.57 8.11 -7.75
CA ALA A 157 -5.31 8.49 -6.37
C ALA A 157 -4.12 7.69 -5.85
N PHE A 158 -3.19 8.33 -5.16
CA PHE A 158 -2.06 7.70 -4.50
C PHE A 158 -2.08 7.96 -3.01
N THR A 159 -1.68 6.94 -2.26
CA THR A 159 -1.07 7.14 -0.94
C THR A 159 0.43 6.98 -1.12
N TYR A 160 1.21 7.82 -0.45
CA TYR A 160 2.64 7.89 -0.69
C TYR A 160 3.40 8.43 0.52
N TYR A 161 4.72 8.24 0.48
CA TYR A 161 5.64 8.81 1.46
C TYR A 161 6.70 9.67 0.76
N PRO A 162 6.93 10.92 1.18
CA PRO A 162 8.03 11.76 0.71
C PRO A 162 9.40 11.12 0.95
N ASP A 163 10.30 11.22 -0.03
CA ASP A 163 11.65 10.67 0.06
C ASP A 163 12.65 11.51 -0.74
N ILE A 164 13.94 11.33 -0.49
CA ILE A 164 15.01 12.00 -1.23
C ILE A 164 15.80 10.96 -2.01
N ASN A 165 15.80 11.10 -3.34
CA ASN A 165 16.76 10.39 -4.17
C ASN A 165 18.09 11.13 -4.17
N GLU A 166 19.14 10.49 -3.67
CA GLU A 166 20.50 11.01 -3.73
C GLU A 166 21.34 10.19 -4.72
N TYR A 167 21.74 10.81 -5.82
CA TYR A 167 22.53 10.17 -6.87
C TYR A 167 23.61 11.13 -7.38
N GLN A 168 24.87 10.68 -7.36
CA GLN A 168 26.03 11.49 -7.75
C GLN A 168 26.10 12.85 -7.03
N GLY A 169 25.70 12.91 -5.77
CA GLY A 169 25.68 14.14 -4.96
C GLY A 169 24.52 15.10 -5.27
N VAL A 170 23.64 14.75 -6.22
CA VAL A 170 22.39 15.48 -6.47
C VAL A 170 21.28 14.85 -5.64
N ARG A 171 20.64 15.68 -4.81
CA ARG A 171 19.50 15.30 -3.98
C ARG A 171 18.23 15.86 -4.62
N THR A 172 17.30 14.98 -4.95
CA THR A 172 16.04 15.34 -5.59
C THR A 172 14.89 14.78 -4.77
N PRO A 173 13.96 15.62 -4.28
CA PRO A 173 12.72 15.16 -3.68
C PRO A 173 11.94 14.27 -4.65
N GLN A 174 11.35 13.21 -4.12
CA GLN A 174 10.49 12.27 -4.84
C GLN A 174 9.41 11.77 -3.89
N ILE A 175 8.48 10.98 -4.41
CA ILE A 175 7.52 10.25 -3.58
C ILE A 175 7.66 8.73 -3.79
N VAL A 176 7.40 7.97 -2.74
CA VAL A 176 7.29 6.51 -2.80
C VAL A 176 5.82 6.12 -2.66
N ILE A 177 5.24 5.58 -3.72
CA ILE A 177 3.84 5.15 -3.76
C ILE A 177 3.69 3.91 -2.87
N GLN A 178 2.73 3.98 -1.96
CA GLN A 178 2.35 2.87 -1.08
C GLN A 178 1.12 2.14 -1.63
N ASN A 179 0.10 2.87 -2.06
CA ASN A 179 -1.12 2.33 -2.66
C ASN A 179 -1.64 3.24 -3.76
N TYR A 180 -2.44 2.68 -4.67
CA TYR A 180 -3.06 3.41 -5.77
C TYR A 180 -4.51 3.00 -6.02
N LYS A 181 -5.31 3.92 -6.57
CA LYS A 181 -6.72 3.70 -6.95
C LYS A 181 -7.21 4.64 -8.05
#